data_AF-A0A149TLV2-F1
#
_entry.id   AF-A0A149TLV2-F1
#
_cell.length_a   1.000
_cell.length_b   1.000
_cell.length_c   1.000
_cell.angle_alpha   90.00
_cell.angle_beta   90.00
_cell.angle_gamma   90.00
#
_symmetry.space_group_name_H-M   'P 1'
#
loop_
_entity.id
_entity.type
_entity.pdbx_description
1 polymer ?
#
loop_
_entity_poly.entity_id
_entity_poly.type
_entity_poly.pdbx_seq_one_letter_code
_entity_poly.pdbx_strand_id
1 'polypeptide(L)'
;MSTNWLQQELAQKSNARTDSGDPILTVFLPTGREERIYSPDSDEYRVSADVVEKAARLGATIVAYSSMWCGVTIEGKEHAKTQGISIIPFAGLFGYMKRKGVIFTR
;
A
#
# COMPACT_ATOMS: atom_id res chain seq x y z
N MET A 1 3.91 -13.31 9.36
CA MET A 1 4.35 -11.97 9.81
C MET A 1 3.44 -10.98 9.11
N SER A 2 2.41 -10.48 9.81
CA SER A 2 1.35 -9.71 9.17
C SER A 2 1.84 -8.34 8.72
N THR A 3 1.13 -7.77 7.75
CA THR A 3 1.31 -6.40 7.24
C THR A 3 1.11 -5.30 8.28
N ASN A 4 0.70 -5.67 9.49
CA ASN A 4 0.59 -4.79 10.65
C ASN A 4 1.85 -3.98 10.91
N TRP A 5 3.05 -4.50 10.64
CA TRP A 5 4.28 -3.73 10.84
C TRP A 5 4.33 -2.49 9.94
N LEU A 6 4.05 -2.61 8.63
CA LEU A 6 4.06 -1.46 7.73
C LEU A 6 3.00 -0.44 8.16
N GLN A 7 1.82 -0.92 8.51
CA GLN A 7 0.73 -0.05 8.95
C GLN A 7 1.09 0.71 10.22
N GLN A 8 1.67 0.02 11.21
CA GLN A 8 2.16 0.64 12.45
C GLN A 8 3.27 1.65 12.16
N GLU A 9 4.23 1.29 11.31
CA GLU A 9 5.34 2.18 10.95
C GLU A 9 4.82 3.46 10.26
N LEU A 10 3.87 3.33 9.32
CA LEU A 10 3.25 4.48 8.66
C LEU A 10 2.38 5.30 9.63
N ALA A 11 1.55 4.66 10.44
CA ALA A 11 0.68 5.34 11.40
C ALA A 11 1.46 6.06 12.51
N GLN A 12 2.57 5.50 12.99
CA GLN A 12 3.38 6.11 14.06
C GLN A 12 4.31 7.20 13.55
N LYS A 13 4.84 7.06 12.33
CA LYS A 13 5.89 7.95 11.82
C LYS A 13 5.39 8.98 10.84
N SER A 14 4.14 8.90 10.39
CA SER A 14 3.57 9.86 9.44
C SER A 14 2.18 10.30 9.86
N ASN A 15 1.56 11.17 9.07
CA ASN A 15 0.17 11.61 9.25
C ASN A 15 -0.87 10.60 8.73
N ALA A 16 -0.47 9.33 8.59
CA ALA A 16 -1.35 8.28 8.16
C ALA A 16 -2.46 8.01 9.18
N ARG A 17 -3.67 7.75 8.68
CA ARG A 17 -4.82 7.34 9.50
C ARG A 17 -5.25 5.94 9.11
N THR A 18 -5.44 5.09 10.10
CA THR A 18 -6.10 3.80 9.94
C THR A 18 -7.60 4.03 10.04
N ASP A 19 -8.37 3.41 9.15
CA ASP A 19 -9.84 3.39 9.16
C ASP A 19 -10.41 2.34 10.14
N SER A 20 -9.58 1.85 11.07
CA SER A 20 -9.93 0.95 12.19
C SER A 20 -10.48 -0.42 11.78
N GLY A 21 -10.51 -0.76 10.48
CA GLY A 21 -10.92 -2.06 9.99
C GLY A 21 -10.28 -2.37 8.63
N ASP A 22 -9.14 -3.06 8.65
CA ASP A 22 -8.44 -3.83 7.60
C ASP A 22 -8.44 -3.35 6.12
N PRO A 23 -7.37 -3.63 5.36
CA PRO A 23 -5.95 -3.36 5.57
C PRO A 23 -5.52 -2.08 4.80
N ILE A 24 -6.45 -1.14 4.63
CA ILE A 24 -6.18 0.15 3.99
C ILE A 24 -5.66 1.16 5.01
N LEU A 25 -4.67 1.93 4.57
CA LEU A 25 -4.14 3.06 5.33
C LEU A 25 -4.18 4.30 4.44
N THR A 26 -4.75 5.39 4.98
CA THR A 26 -4.89 6.64 4.23
C THR A 26 -3.79 7.61 4.64
N VAL A 27 -2.97 8.04 3.68
CA VAL A 27 -1.91 9.03 3.86
C VAL A 27 -2.33 10.34 3.20
N PHE A 28 -2.32 11.42 3.96
CA PHE A 28 -2.62 12.75 3.45
C PHE A 28 -1.33 13.40 2.94
N LEU A 29 -1.28 13.73 1.65
CA LEU A 29 -0.15 14.44 1.08
C LEU A 29 -0.25 15.95 1.37
N PRO A 30 0.88 16.68 1.47
CA PRO A 30 0.88 18.13 1.63
C PRO A 30 0.11 18.90 0.53
N THR A 31 -0.10 18.26 -0.61
CA THR A 31 -0.88 18.80 -1.74
C THR A 31 -2.40 18.76 -1.53
N GLY A 32 -2.87 18.24 -0.39
CA GLY A 32 -4.30 18.02 -0.11
C GLY A 32 -4.89 16.78 -0.80
N ARG A 33 -4.05 15.97 -1.46
CA ARG A 33 -4.43 14.67 -2.03
C ARG A 33 -4.26 13.56 -1.01
N GLU A 34 -5.00 12.47 -1.20
CA GLU A 34 -4.90 11.28 -0.37
C GLU A 34 -4.34 10.10 -1.17
N GLU A 35 -3.54 9.27 -0.50
CA GLU A 35 -3.12 7.97 -0.99
C GLU A 35 -3.70 6.89 -0.09
N ARG A 36 -4.40 5.92 -0.67
CA ARG A 36 -5.02 4.81 0.06
C ARG A 36 -4.24 3.54 -0.22
N ILE A 37 -3.57 3.04 0.79
CA ILE A 37 -2.56 1.99 0.66
C ILE A 37 -3.15 0.70 1.18
N TYR A 38 -3.39 -0.25 0.28
CA TYR A 38 -3.70 -1.63 0.62
C TYR A 38 -2.41 -2.40 0.89
N SER A 39 -2.36 -3.17 1.98
CA SER A 39 -1.22 -4.06 2.25
C SER A 39 -1.67 -5.52 2.33
N PRO A 40 -1.28 -6.38 1.36
CA PRO A 40 -1.72 -7.77 1.31
C PRO A 40 -1.19 -8.59 2.49
N ASP A 41 -2.04 -9.37 3.15
CA ASP A 41 -1.61 -10.16 4.32
C ASP A 41 -0.63 -11.29 3.93
N SER A 42 0.01 -11.93 4.91
CA SER A 42 0.95 -13.03 4.66
C SER A 42 0.33 -14.24 3.98
N ASP A 43 -0.99 -14.42 4.08
CA ASP A 43 -1.73 -15.45 3.35
C ASP A 43 -1.90 -15.09 1.86
N GLU A 44 -1.74 -13.81 1.50
CA GLU A 44 -1.69 -13.31 0.13
C GLU A 44 -0.21 -13.33 -0.36
N TYR A 45 0.32 -14.54 -0.51
CA TYR A 45 1.71 -14.83 -0.91
C TYR A 45 2.13 -14.22 -2.27
N ARG A 46 1.17 -13.76 -3.08
CA ARG A 46 1.40 -13.04 -4.33
C ARG A 46 0.36 -11.95 -4.54
N VAL A 47 0.80 -10.82 -5.10
CA VAL A 47 -0.08 -9.81 -5.67
C VAL A 47 -0.59 -10.32 -7.02
N SER A 48 -1.73 -11.01 -6.99
CA SER A 48 -2.52 -11.49 -8.14
C SER A 48 -3.54 -10.46 -8.61
N ALA A 49 -4.27 -10.77 -9.69
CA ALA A 49 -5.44 -9.97 -10.09
C ALA A 49 -6.49 -9.89 -8.98
N ASP A 50 -6.77 -10.98 -8.27
CA ASP A 50 -7.76 -11.00 -7.17
C ASP A 50 -7.38 -10.04 -6.04
N VAL A 51 -6.09 -9.99 -5.67
CA VAL A 51 -5.59 -9.06 -4.65
C VAL A 51 -5.76 -7.62 -5.11
N VAL A 52 -5.48 -7.34 -6.39
CA VAL A 52 -5.66 -6.02 -6.97
C VAL A 52 -7.14 -5.64 -7.06
N GLU A 53 -8.01 -6.58 -7.42
CA GLU A 53 -9.45 -6.34 -7.49
C GLU A 53 -10.00 -6.07 -6.10
N LYS A 54 -9.57 -6.82 -5.08
CA LYS A 54 -9.89 -6.55 -3.68
C LYS A 54 -9.43 -5.15 -3.28
N ALA A 55 -8.20 -4.77 -3.60
CA ALA A 55 -7.68 -3.43 -3.34
C ALA A 55 -8.51 -2.33 -4.05
N ALA A 56 -8.91 -2.56 -5.31
CA ALA A 56 -9.75 -1.66 -6.08
C ALA A 56 -11.14 -1.49 -5.47
N ARG A 57 -11.79 -2.57 -5.04
CA ARG A 57 -13.10 -2.55 -4.36
C ARG A 57 -13.06 -1.75 -3.06
N LEU A 58 -11.94 -1.81 -2.35
CA LEU A 58 -11.71 -1.03 -1.13
C LEU A 58 -11.30 0.43 -1.42
N GLY A 59 -11.04 0.77 -2.69
CA GLY A 59 -10.68 2.11 -3.15
C GLY A 59 -9.21 2.48 -2.90
N ALA A 60 -8.32 1.49 -2.92
CA ALA A 60 -6.88 1.72 -2.81
C ALA A 60 -6.31 2.36 -4.08
N THR A 61 -5.36 3.28 -3.90
CA THR A 61 -4.53 3.84 -4.99
C THR A 61 -3.20 3.11 -5.11
N ILE A 62 -2.76 2.44 -4.04
CA ILE A 62 -1.48 1.74 -3.95
C ILE A 62 -1.70 0.36 -3.32
N VAL A 63 -1.09 -0.67 -3.91
CA VAL A 63 -0.84 -1.96 -3.26
C VAL A 63 0.62 -2.01 -2.82
N ALA A 64 0.84 -2.02 -1.50
CA ALA A 64 2.16 -2.09 -0.91
C ALA A 64 2.45 -3.49 -0.39
N TYR A 65 3.54 -4.11 -0.85
CA TYR A 65 3.87 -5.50 -0.51
C TYR A 65 5.32 -5.67 -0.01
N SER A 66 5.55 -6.73 0.78
CA SER A 66 6.89 -7.12 1.20
C SER A 66 7.56 -7.98 0.14
N SER A 67 8.66 -7.50 -0.45
CA SER A 67 9.43 -8.27 -1.42
C SER A 67 10.18 -9.47 -0.83
N MET A 68 10.20 -9.62 0.51
CA MET A 68 10.87 -10.76 1.16
C MET A 68 10.06 -12.06 1.06
N TRP A 69 8.73 -11.96 0.98
CA TRP A 69 7.83 -13.11 1.03
C TRP A 69 6.65 -13.00 0.07
N CYS A 70 6.44 -11.85 -0.58
CA CYS A 70 5.38 -11.64 -1.57
C CYS A 70 5.99 -11.22 -2.91
N GLY A 71 5.51 -11.85 -3.98
CA GLY A 71 5.87 -11.51 -5.36
C GLY A 71 4.69 -10.92 -6.13
N VAL A 72 4.96 -10.17 -7.20
CA VAL A 72 3.89 -9.64 -8.07
C VAL A 72 3.79 -10.50 -9.33
N THR A 73 2.60 -11.00 -9.63
CA THR A 73 2.33 -11.75 -10.86
C THR A 73 2.24 -10.82 -12.08
N ILE A 74 2.40 -11.36 -13.29
CA ILE A 74 2.23 -10.58 -14.53
C ILE A 74 0.79 -10.06 -14.62
N GLU A 75 -0.18 -10.95 -14.41
CA GLU A 75 -1.60 -10.62 -14.43
C GLU A 75 -1.96 -9.54 -13.40
N GLY A 76 -1.44 -9.63 -12.17
CA GLY A 76 -1.63 -8.60 -11.16
C GLY A 76 -1.08 -7.23 -11.59
N LYS A 77 0.06 -7.18 -12.30
CA LYS A 77 0.58 -5.91 -12.86
C LYS A 77 -0.33 -5.34 -13.94
N GLU A 78 -0.80 -6.19 -14.85
CA GLU A 78 -1.68 -5.77 -15.94
C GLU A 78 -3.01 -5.26 -15.39
N HIS A 79 -3.60 -5.99 -14.44
CA HIS A 79 -4.84 -5.60 -13.79
C HIS A 79 -4.68 -4.32 -12.95
N ALA A 80 -3.57 -4.15 -12.24
CA ALA A 80 -3.34 -2.91 -11.49
C ALA A 80 -3.23 -1.70 -12.42
N LYS A 81 -2.61 -1.87 -13.59
CA LYS A 81 -2.54 -0.81 -14.61
C LYS A 81 -3.93 -0.43 -15.12
N THR A 82 -4.83 -1.38 -15.34
CA THR A 82 -6.21 -1.08 -15.80
C THR A 82 -7.03 -0.38 -14.72
N GLN A 83 -6.80 -0.72 -13.44
CA GLN A 83 -7.46 -0.09 -12.29
C GLN A 83 -6.82 1.24 -11.85
N GLY A 84 -5.71 1.66 -12.45
CA GLY A 84 -4.97 2.85 -12.03
C GLY A 84 -4.29 2.71 -10.65
N ILE A 85 -4.04 1.49 -10.21
CA ILE A 85 -3.43 1.15 -8.92
C ILE A 85 -1.92 0.97 -9.10
N SER A 86 -1.13 1.60 -8.24
CA SER A 86 0.33 1.41 -8.24
C SER A 86 0.72 0.23 -7.35
N ILE A 87 1.51 -0.71 -7.86
CA ILE A 87 2.08 -1.79 -7.04
C ILE A 87 3.51 -1.42 -6.66
N ILE A 88 3.79 -1.30 -5.37
CA ILE A 88 5.07 -0.78 -4.86
C ILE A 88 5.59 -1.66 -3.73
N PRO A 89 6.86 -2.10 -3.74
CA PRO A 89 7.44 -2.80 -2.59
C PRO A 89 7.63 -1.83 -1.42
N PHE A 90 7.62 -2.32 -0.17
CA PHE A 90 7.73 -1.48 1.04
C PHE A 90 8.86 -0.45 1.00
N ALA A 91 10.08 -0.85 0.62
CA ALA A 91 11.20 0.08 0.51
C ALA A 91 10.95 1.20 -0.52
N GLY A 92 10.30 0.87 -1.64
CA GLY A 92 9.92 1.83 -2.67
C GLY A 92 8.82 2.79 -2.21
N LEU A 93 7.92 2.32 -1.33
CA LEU A 93 6.82 3.12 -0.78
C LEU A 93 7.34 4.29 0.05
N PHE A 94 8.28 4.06 0.97
CA PHE A 94 8.86 5.14 1.77
C PHE A 94 9.55 6.19 0.89
N GLY A 95 10.27 5.75 -0.14
CA GLY A 95 10.88 6.65 -1.12
C GLY A 95 9.84 7.44 -1.92
N TYR A 96 8.74 6.81 -2.34
CA TYR A 96 7.60 7.46 -3.00
C TYR A 96 6.99 8.54 -2.11
N MET A 97 6.65 8.20 -0.87
CA MET A 97 6.00 9.09 0.09
C MET A 97 6.89 10.28 0.45
N LYS A 98 8.19 10.05 0.66
CA LYS A 98 9.15 11.13 0.91
C LYS A 98 9.23 12.11 -0.27
N ARG A 99 9.22 11.61 -1.51
CA ARG A 99 9.18 12.47 -2.72
C ARG A 99 7.86 13.24 -2.85
N LYS A 100 6.77 12.72 -2.30
CA LYS A 100 5.48 13.41 -2.21
C LYS A 100 5.37 14.39 -1.03
N GLY A 101 6.43 14.52 -0.24
CA GLY A 101 6.50 15.47 0.88
C GLY A 101 5.99 14.93 2.21
N VAL A 102 5.74 13.62 2.33
CA VAL A 102 5.43 13.00 3.62
C VAL A 102 6.69 13.00 4.48
N ILE A 103 6.58 13.57 5.68
CA ILE A 103 7.66 13.61 6.67
C ILE A 103 7.51 12.38 7.56
N PHE A 104 8.60 11.61 7.67
CA PHE A 104 8.69 10.49 8.59
C PHE A 104 9.44 10.93 9.85
N THR A 105 8.76 10.96 11.00
CA THR A 105 9.41 11.23 12.29
C THR A 105 10.15 9.97 12.77
N ARG A 106 11.29 10.16 13.43
CA ARG A 106 12.07 9.07 14.01
C ARG A 106 11.44 8.55 15.29
#